data_AF-A0A170SBQ3-F1
#
_entry.id   AF-A0A170SBQ3-F1
#
_cell.length_a   1.000
_cell.length_b   1.000
_cell.length_c   1.000
_cell.angle_alpha   90.00
_cell.angle_beta   90.00
_cell.angle_gamma   90.00
#
_symmetry.space_group_name_H-M   'P 1'
#
loop_
_entity.id
_entity.type
_entity.pdbx_description
1 polymer ?
#
loop_
_entity_poly.entity_id
_entity_poly.type
_entity_poly.pdbx_seq_one_letter_code
_entity_poly.pdbx_strand_id
1 'polypeptide(L)'
;MPEIPFINNKNDVKSTKITWEIVKNQKYKQTYLLQVSCLYIITVYPKDYDISLPLDNPIGNILLRINTTMESVLLNKLLNIEILKGISSYKFISKKKNNIARLQDISQFFSTNFNVKLPKNIEESFIAEHKEAAQLLKSSINI
;
A
#
# COMPACT_ATOMS: atom_id res chain seq x y z
N MET A 1 -30.97 -39.36 -17.86
CA MET A 1 -29.71 -38.75 -17.40
C MET A 1 -29.92 -37.24 -17.40
N PRO A 2 -29.78 -36.53 -16.26
CA PRO A 2 -29.82 -35.07 -16.29
C PRO A 2 -28.43 -34.54 -16.65
N GLU A 3 -28.35 -33.74 -17.71
CA GLU A 3 -27.18 -32.93 -18.03
C GLU A 3 -27.00 -31.85 -16.96
N ILE A 4 -25.88 -31.91 -16.25
CA ILE A 4 -25.48 -30.90 -15.27
C ILE A 4 -25.06 -29.65 -16.05
N PRO A 5 -25.55 -28.45 -15.71
CA PRO A 5 -25.26 -27.25 -16.49
C PRO A 5 -23.77 -26.87 -16.39
N PHE A 6 -23.22 -26.45 -17.52
CA PHE A 6 -21.88 -25.85 -17.64
C PHE A 6 -21.77 -24.64 -16.70
N ILE A 7 -20.95 -24.77 -15.64
CA ILE A 7 -20.56 -23.65 -14.80
C ILE A 7 -19.61 -22.77 -15.62
N ASN A 8 -20.17 -21.74 -16.24
CA ASN A 8 -19.39 -20.67 -16.83
C ASN A 8 -18.86 -19.80 -15.68
N ASN A 9 -17.65 -20.11 -15.18
CA ASN A 9 -16.87 -19.21 -14.33
C ASN A 9 -16.45 -17.99 -15.16
N LYS A 10 -17.42 -17.16 -15.56
CA LYS A 10 -17.15 -15.78 -15.93
C LYS A 10 -16.61 -15.13 -14.67
N ASN A 11 -15.35 -14.71 -14.74
CA ASN A 11 -14.66 -13.88 -13.77
C ASN A 11 -15.54 -12.69 -13.39
N ASP A 12 -16.38 -12.89 -12.38
CA ASP A 12 -17.12 -11.85 -11.70
C ASP A 12 -16.07 -11.14 -10.85
N VAL A 13 -15.37 -10.17 -11.45
CA VAL A 13 -14.44 -9.31 -10.72
C VAL A 13 -15.28 -8.50 -9.76
N LYS A 14 -15.45 -9.07 -8.56
CA LYS A 14 -16.19 -8.51 -7.43
C LYS A 14 -15.65 -7.10 -7.19
N SER A 15 -16.42 -6.08 -7.59
CA SER A 15 -16.10 -4.67 -7.31
C SER A 15 -16.13 -4.44 -5.80
N THR A 16 -15.03 -4.68 -5.12
CA THR A 16 -14.86 -4.39 -3.70
C THR A 16 -14.76 -2.87 -3.50
N LYS A 17 -15.43 -2.36 -2.46
CA LYS A 17 -15.25 -0.96 -2.04
C LYS A 17 -14.01 -0.90 -1.15
N ILE A 18 -13.21 0.15 -1.29
CA ILE A 18 -11.94 0.31 -0.57
C ILE A 18 -11.92 1.69 0.08
N THR A 19 -11.60 1.73 1.38
CA THR A 19 -11.21 2.96 2.07
C THR A 19 -9.75 2.83 2.51
N TRP A 20 -9.09 3.96 2.68
CA TRP A 20 -7.73 3.98 3.20
C TRP A 20 -7.49 5.22 4.05
N GLU A 21 -6.59 5.07 5.01
CA GLU A 21 -6.03 6.16 5.80
C GLU A 21 -4.51 6.05 5.80
N ILE A 22 -3.86 7.20 6.02
CA ILE A 22 -2.39 7.31 5.99
C ILE A 22 -1.95 7.92 7.31
N VAL A 23 -1.10 7.19 8.03
CA VAL A 23 -0.44 7.66 9.24
C VAL A 23 1.04 7.85 8.94
N LYS A 24 1.52 9.09 9.08
CA LYS A 24 2.94 9.42 8.90
C LYS A 24 3.64 9.44 10.26
N ASN A 25 4.79 8.81 10.34
CA ASN A 25 5.65 8.85 11.53
C ASN A 25 7.07 9.27 11.14
N GLN A 26 7.65 10.18 11.91
CA GLN A 26 8.99 10.69 11.69
C GLN A 26 9.91 10.17 12.80
N LYS A 27 11.01 9.53 12.40
CA LYS A 27 12.01 9.00 13.32
C LYS A 27 13.25 9.87 13.25
N TYR A 28 13.65 10.41 14.39
CA TYR A 28 14.83 11.25 14.55
C TYR A 28 15.96 10.48 15.23
N LYS A 29 17.19 10.91 14.97
CA LYS A 29 18.37 10.53 15.75
C LYS A 29 19.07 11.81 16.16
N GLN A 30 19.11 12.08 17.46
CA GLN A 30 19.53 13.38 18.00
C GLN A 30 18.75 14.52 17.34
N THR A 31 19.40 15.36 16.54
CA THR A 31 18.81 16.55 15.90
C THR A 31 18.42 16.35 14.43
N TYR A 32 18.78 15.24 13.79
CA TYR A 32 18.48 15.00 12.37
C TYR A 32 17.38 13.96 12.16
N LEU A 33 16.60 14.15 11.10
CA LEU A 33 15.55 13.23 10.68
C LEU A 33 16.21 12.02 9.99
N LEU A 34 15.99 10.83 10.55
CA LEU A 34 16.60 9.59 10.07
C LEU A 34 15.71 8.87 9.05
N GLN A 35 14.40 8.89 9.29
CA GLN A 35 13.42 8.14 8.50
C GLN A 35 12.03 8.76 8.62
N VAL A 36 11.29 8.70 7.52
CA VAL A 36 9.84 8.96 7.48
C VAL A 36 9.15 7.66 7.07
N SER A 37 8.22 7.21 7.91
CA SER A 37 7.40 6.02 7.71
C SER A 37 5.99 6.44 7.36
N CYS A 38 5.47 5.96 6.23
CA CYS A 38 4.06 6.07 5.87
C CYS A 38 3.39 4.71 6.09
N LEU A 39 2.41 4.67 6.97
CA LEU A 39 1.57 3.49 7.21
C LEU A 39 0.21 3.71 6.57
N TYR A 40 -0.09 2.88 5.59
CA TYR A 40 -1.39 2.83 4.94
C TYR A 40 -2.22 1.73 5.59
N ILE A 41 -3.40 2.09 6.05
CA ILE A 41 -4.39 1.15 6.56
C ILE A 41 -5.47 1.07 5.49
N ILE A 42 -5.50 -0.02 4.75
CA ILE A 42 -6.38 -0.24 3.61
C ILE A 42 -7.47 -1.20 4.04
N THR A 43 -8.71 -0.72 4.05
CA THR A 43 -9.88 -1.51 4.45
C THR A 43 -10.67 -1.90 3.21
N VAL A 44 -10.90 -3.20 3.04
CA VAL A 44 -11.64 -3.76 1.91
C VAL A 44 -13.03 -4.18 2.37
N TYR A 45 -14.05 -3.73 1.64
CA TYR A 45 -15.46 -4.00 1.95
C TYR A 45 -16.15 -4.80 0.84
N PRO A 46 -17.26 -5.48 1.15
CA PRO A 46 -18.14 -6.06 0.16
C PRO A 46 -18.66 -5.01 -0.83
N LYS A 47 -19.01 -5.45 -2.04
CA LYS A 47 -19.54 -4.59 -3.11
C LYS A 47 -20.75 -3.78 -2.67
N ASP A 48 -21.66 -4.43 -1.95
CA ASP A 48 -22.95 -3.89 -1.53
C ASP A 48 -22.86 -3.13 -0.19
N TYR A 49 -21.64 -2.92 0.33
CA TYR A 49 -21.46 -2.20 1.59
C TYR A 49 -21.85 -0.73 1.44
N ASP A 50 -22.73 -0.26 2.31
CA ASP A 50 -23.05 1.14 2.46
C ASP A 50 -22.16 1.75 3.55
N ILE A 51 -21.27 2.68 3.15
CA ILE A 51 -20.34 3.36 4.07
C ILE A 51 -21.10 4.25 5.07
N SER A 52 -22.34 4.63 4.76
CA SER A 52 -23.17 5.48 5.61
C SER A 52 -23.88 4.73 6.74
N LEU A 53 -23.86 3.39 6.72
CA LEU A 53 -24.49 2.56 7.75
C LEU A 53 -23.42 2.00 8.70
N PRO A 54 -23.62 2.10 10.03
CA PRO A 54 -22.67 1.58 10.99
C PRO A 54 -22.85 0.05 11.09
N LEU A 55 -22.01 -0.72 10.38
CA LEU A 55 -21.77 -2.14 10.70
C LEU A 55 -20.45 -2.70 10.10
N ASP A 56 -19.39 -2.56 10.87
CA ASP A 56 -18.38 -3.53 11.38
C ASP A 56 -17.85 -4.75 10.59
N ASN A 57 -18.25 -5.04 9.35
CA ASN A 57 -17.77 -6.25 8.66
C ASN A 57 -16.92 -5.95 7.41
N PRO A 58 -15.69 -5.40 7.56
CA PRO A 58 -14.75 -5.37 6.47
C PRO A 58 -14.39 -6.81 6.06
N ILE A 59 -14.22 -7.04 4.75
CA ILE A 59 -13.68 -8.30 4.21
C ILE A 59 -12.27 -8.51 4.73
N GLY A 60 -11.53 -7.43 4.93
CA GLY A 60 -10.25 -7.48 5.60
C GLY A 60 -9.49 -6.16 5.57
N ASN A 61 -8.49 -6.10 6.45
CA ASN A 61 -7.56 -4.99 6.55
C ASN A 61 -6.20 -5.41 6.00
N ILE A 62 -5.60 -4.53 5.22
CA ILE A 62 -4.24 -4.65 4.71
C ILE A 62 -3.44 -3.45 5.20
N LEU A 63 -2.40 -3.71 5.97
CA LEU A 63 -1.43 -2.68 6.37
C LEU A 63 -0.29 -2.68 5.38
N LEU A 64 0.07 -1.50 4.87
CA LEU A 64 1.21 -1.29 4.00
C LEU A 64 2.11 -0.24 4.64
N ARG A 65 3.32 -0.63 5.01
CA ARG A 65 4.33 0.26 5.59
C ARG A 65 5.40 0.54 4.55
N ILE A 66 5.59 1.81 4.23
CA ILE A 66 6.63 2.29 3.33
C ILE A 66 7.58 3.18 4.13
N ASN A 67 8.84 2.76 4.21
CA ASN A 67 9.87 3.49 4.93
C ASN A 67 10.80 4.20 3.94
N THR A 68 10.78 5.54 3.98
CA THR A 68 11.78 6.37 3.32
C THR A 68 12.85 6.71 4.35
N THR A 69 14.07 6.22 4.16
CA THR A 69 15.21 6.46 5.04
C THR A 69 16.19 7.43 4.41
N MET A 70 17.07 8.02 5.23
CA MET A 70 18.13 8.88 4.70
C MET A 70 19.01 8.15 3.67
N GLU A 71 19.31 6.88 3.91
CA GLU A 71 20.08 6.05 2.97
C GLU A 71 19.33 5.83 1.65
N SER A 72 18.01 5.66 1.69
CA SER A 72 17.19 5.50 0.47
C SER A 72 17.21 6.76 -0.39
N VAL A 73 17.39 7.93 0.23
CA VAL A 73 17.38 9.23 -0.44
C VAL A 73 18.78 9.64 -0.92
N LEU A 74 19.81 9.50 -0.09
CA LEU A 74 21.18 9.92 -0.41
C LEU A 74 21.95 8.88 -1.22
N LEU A 75 21.81 7.61 -0.83
CA LEU A 75 22.57 6.50 -1.41
C LEU A 75 21.74 5.73 -2.45
N ASN A 76 20.55 6.26 -2.80
CA ASN A 76 19.61 5.64 -3.72
C ASN A 76 19.31 4.16 -3.37
N LYS A 77 19.33 3.82 -2.07
CA LYS A 77 18.93 2.48 -1.62
C LYS A 77 17.43 2.27 -1.86
N LEU A 78 17.07 1.02 -2.07
CA LEU A 78 15.67 0.64 -2.30
C LEU A 78 14.82 0.88 -1.05
N LEU A 79 13.57 1.32 -1.26
CA LEU A 79 12.60 1.45 -0.18
C LEU A 79 12.32 0.10 0.49
N ASN A 80 12.28 0.12 1.82
CA ASN A 80 11.73 -0.99 2.59
C ASN A 80 10.21 -0.88 2.60
N ILE A 81 9.54 -1.89 2.04
CA ILE A 81 8.09 -1.96 1.89
C ILE A 81 7.62 -3.28 2.50
N GLU A 82 6.75 -3.18 3.48
CA GLU A 82 6.20 -4.32 4.21
C GLU A 82 4.69 -4.29 4.13
N ILE A 83 4.10 -5.47 3.92
CA ILE A 83 2.65 -5.60 3.79
C ILE A 83 2.16 -6.65 4.78
N LEU A 84 1.14 -6.34 5.55
CA LEU A 84 0.50 -7.27 6.49
C LEU A 84 -0.98 -7.41 6.11
N LYS A 85 -1.46 -8.64 6.00
CA LYS A 85 -2.90 -8.93 5.83
C LYS A 85 -3.30 -9.94 6.90
N GLY A 86 -4.09 -9.50 7.88
CA GLY A 86 -4.35 -10.29 9.09
C GLY A 86 -3.05 -10.61 9.82
N ILE A 87 -2.78 -11.89 10.07
CA ILE A 87 -1.54 -12.36 10.71
C ILE A 87 -0.39 -12.63 9.71
N SER A 88 -0.68 -12.56 8.41
CA SER A 88 0.28 -12.90 7.36
C SER A 88 1.12 -11.70 6.96
N SER A 89 2.44 -11.81 7.11
CA SER A 89 3.41 -10.82 6.62
C SER A 89 3.90 -11.17 5.21
N TYR A 90 3.83 -10.20 4.31
CA TYR A 90 4.30 -10.30 2.93
C TYR A 90 5.46 -9.32 2.72
N LYS A 91 6.55 -9.85 2.15
CA LYS A 91 7.68 -9.03 1.71
C LYS A 91 7.42 -8.58 0.28
N PHE A 92 7.32 -7.26 0.07
CA PHE A 92 7.18 -6.73 -1.28
C PHE A 92 8.51 -6.83 -2.05
N ILE A 93 8.46 -7.43 -3.23
CA ILE A 93 9.62 -7.61 -4.11
C ILE A 93 9.29 -7.00 -5.47
N SER A 94 10.06 -5.99 -5.87
CA SER A 94 10.10 -5.50 -7.24
C SER A 94 11.53 -5.58 -7.78
N LYS A 95 11.66 -5.91 -9.07
CA LYS A 95 12.95 -5.95 -9.77
C LYS A 95 13.43 -4.55 -10.18
N LYS A 96 12.59 -3.52 -10.01
CA LYS A 96 12.91 -2.14 -10.40
C LYS A 96 13.93 -1.55 -9.42
N LYS A 97 14.93 -0.88 -9.97
CA LYS A 97 15.94 -0.13 -9.21
C LYS A 97 15.45 1.25 -8.78
N ASN A 98 14.45 1.80 -9.47
CA ASN A 98 13.89 3.11 -9.19
C ASN A 98 12.75 3.00 -8.16
N ASN A 99 12.77 3.82 -7.13
CA ASN A 99 11.78 3.80 -6.05
C ASN A 99 10.37 4.17 -6.53
N ILE A 100 10.19 5.15 -7.42
CA ILE A 100 8.88 5.52 -8.00
C ILE A 100 8.29 4.34 -8.77
N ALA A 101 9.10 3.68 -9.62
CA ALA A 101 8.65 2.50 -10.34
C ALA A 101 8.31 1.32 -9.41
N ARG A 102 9.06 1.13 -8.32
CA ARG A 102 8.71 0.13 -7.28
C ARG A 102 7.36 0.43 -6.62
N LEU A 103 7.06 1.70 -6.36
CA LEU A 103 5.79 2.10 -5.74
C LEU A 103 4.62 1.85 -6.69
N GLN A 104 4.81 2.03 -8.01
CA GLN A 104 3.81 1.69 -9.02
C GLN A 104 3.55 0.18 -9.12
N ASP A 105 4.57 -0.65 -8.90
CA ASP A 105 4.42 -2.11 -8.89
C ASP A 105 3.57 -2.63 -7.70
N ILE A 106 3.32 -1.81 -6.67
CA ILE A 106 2.51 -2.20 -5.50
C ILE A 106 1.07 -2.56 -5.94
N SER A 107 0.47 -1.80 -6.85
CA SER A 107 -0.90 -2.05 -7.33
C SER A 107 -1.04 -3.44 -7.96
N GLN A 108 -0.03 -3.83 -8.74
CA GLN A 108 0.04 -5.17 -9.33
C GLN A 108 0.20 -6.24 -8.25
N PHE A 109 1.03 -5.99 -7.24
CA PHE A 109 1.19 -6.91 -6.11
C PHE A 109 -0.13 -7.15 -5.37
N PHE A 110 -0.92 -6.10 -5.11
CA PHE A 110 -2.23 -6.22 -4.47
C PHE A 110 -3.22 -7.01 -5.32
N SER A 111 -3.23 -6.76 -6.63
CA SER A 111 -4.08 -7.48 -7.57
C SER A 111 -3.75 -8.97 -7.60
N THR A 112 -2.46 -9.32 -7.69
CA THR A 112 -2.00 -10.72 -7.76
C THR A 112 -2.14 -11.48 -6.44
N ASN A 113 -1.81 -10.87 -5.30
CA ASN A 113 -1.70 -11.58 -4.01
C ASN A 113 -2.97 -11.50 -3.16
N PHE A 114 -3.78 -10.46 -3.34
CA PHE A 114 -4.96 -10.23 -2.52
C PHE A 114 -6.26 -10.21 -3.31
N ASN A 115 -6.20 -10.26 -4.65
CA ASN A 115 -7.34 -10.04 -5.53
C ASN A 115 -8.03 -8.69 -5.25
N VAL A 116 -7.22 -7.67 -4.93
CA VAL A 116 -7.67 -6.31 -4.60
C VAL A 116 -7.12 -5.36 -5.65
N LYS A 117 -8.00 -4.63 -6.32
CA LYS A 117 -7.62 -3.54 -7.22
C LYS A 117 -7.59 -2.24 -6.42
N LEU A 118 -6.41 -1.68 -6.23
CA LEU A 118 -6.27 -0.41 -5.53
C LEU A 118 -6.91 0.74 -6.33
N PRO A 119 -7.59 1.69 -5.65
CA PRO A 119 -8.03 2.93 -6.28
C PRO A 119 -6.84 3.75 -6.81
N LYS A 120 -6.99 4.42 -7.95
CA LYS A 120 -5.88 5.17 -8.57
C LYS A 120 -5.27 6.23 -7.65
N ASN A 121 -6.10 6.91 -6.85
CA ASN A 121 -5.65 7.93 -5.92
C ASN A 121 -4.80 7.38 -4.76
N ILE A 122 -5.03 6.16 -4.27
CA ILE A 122 -4.12 5.55 -3.30
C ILE A 122 -2.78 5.22 -3.95
N GLU A 123 -2.77 4.75 -5.21
CA GLU A 123 -1.53 4.48 -5.94
C GLU A 123 -0.70 5.77 -6.15
N GLU A 124 -1.37 6.85 -6.54
CA GLU A 124 -0.76 8.18 -6.70
C GLU A 124 -0.22 8.70 -5.36
N SER A 125 -0.93 8.41 -4.25
CA SER A 125 -0.49 8.82 -2.91
C SER A 125 0.84 8.18 -2.51
N PHE A 126 1.13 6.94 -2.88
CA PHE A 126 2.42 6.30 -2.55
C PHE A 126 3.61 7.13 -3.05
N ILE A 127 3.48 7.65 -4.28
CA ILE A 127 4.52 8.43 -4.94
C ILE A 127 4.60 9.84 -4.33
N ALA A 128 3.46 10.48 -4.07
CA ALA A 128 3.40 11.81 -3.48
C ALA A 128 4.06 11.82 -2.08
N GLU A 129 3.68 10.86 -1.24
CA GLU A 129 4.18 10.71 0.13
C GLU A 129 5.67 10.40 0.17
N HIS A 130 6.16 9.55 -0.74
CA HIS A 130 7.59 9.31 -0.87
C HIS A 130 8.37 10.57 -1.27
N LYS A 131 7.84 11.38 -2.19
CA LYS A 131 8.49 12.64 -2.61
C LYS A 131 8.57 13.64 -1.47
N GLU A 132 7.48 13.83 -0.72
CA GLU A 132 7.43 14.70 0.45
C GLU A 132 8.41 14.23 1.53
N ALA A 133 8.39 12.94 1.86
CA ALA A 133 9.33 12.33 2.80
C ALA A 133 10.79 12.53 2.38
N ALA A 134 11.10 12.34 1.09
CA ALA A 134 12.45 12.54 0.56
C ALA A 134 12.89 14.00 0.64
N GLN A 135 11.99 14.96 0.42
CA GLN A 135 12.28 16.39 0.59
C GLN A 135 12.55 16.73 2.05
N LEU A 136 11.71 16.28 2.98
CA LEU A 136 11.91 16.49 4.42
C LEU A 136 13.26 15.95 4.89
N LEU A 137 13.62 14.73 4.46
CA LEU A 137 14.90 14.12 4.78
C LEU A 137 16.08 14.93 4.25
N LYS A 138 16.03 15.39 2.99
CA LYS A 138 17.09 16.25 2.41
C LYS A 138 17.24 17.56 3.18
N SER A 139 16.13 18.22 3.50
CA SER A 139 16.15 19.49 4.23
C SER A 139 16.71 19.34 5.64
N SER A 140 16.53 18.18 6.28
CA SER A 140 17.01 17.93 7.64
C SER A 140 18.54 17.83 7.79
N ILE A 141 19.28 17.69 6.68
CA ILE A 141 20.75 17.60 6.66
C ILE A 141 21.40 18.95 6.35
N ASN A 142 20.68 19.86 5.71
CA ASN A 142 21.21 21.19 5.34
C ASN A 142 21.26 22.17 6.55
N ILE A 143 21.55 21.66 7.76
CA ILE A 143 21.70 22.44 9.00
C ILE A 143 23.18 22.70 9.25
#